data_AF-A0A1N7RZT9-F1
#
_entry.id   AF-A0A1N7RZT9-F1
#
_cell.length_a   1.000
_cell.length_b   1.000
_cell.length_c   1.000
_cell.angle_alpha   90.00
_cell.angle_beta   90.00
_cell.angle_gamma   90.00
#
_symmetry.space_group_name_H-M   'P 1'
#
loop_
_entity.id
_entity.type
_entity.pdbx_description
1 polymer ?
#
loop_
_entity_poly.entity_id
_entity_poly.type
_entity_poly.pdbx_seq_one_letter_code
_entity_poly.pdbx_strand_id
1 'polypeptide(L)'
;MSNLQDALDALAHAPDEIEKLRAVCIALIEEKRDDELLPYADRALAIEPRDVHFVNWRAYALTLMGRHFDAVATWRNHAALAWRSAYYEMSLGQSLVVSGDAERGIPMLEHAWRTAAAEGEWFARQAEHLYGEALLRTARPAGFEPWLARNHSDTGNYRPADIPSWSGEHDLRGKRVLITHQMGYGDQFLLFANVAQWQAAGAQLMITCDPPLHALLQASLPECVVVGAPRPLHQQESLPEALADAVRKFAPDLHATLLHLPLLAARQTPLPSPFFPAYLRAPDAERAAAAEWAREMRAAHPGKSLIGIFWD
;
A
#
# COMPACT_ATOMS: atom_id res chain seq x y z
N MET A 1 -21.91 21.32 6.89
CA MET A 1 -21.54 20.70 5.60
C MET A 1 -22.82 20.63 4.79
N SER A 2 -22.82 21.23 3.61
CA SER A 2 -23.95 21.15 2.68
C SER A 2 -23.92 19.76 2.07
N ASN A 3 -25.04 19.02 2.10
CA ASN A 3 -25.14 17.75 1.39
C ASN A 3 -24.97 18.04 -0.12
N LEU A 4 -24.38 17.12 -0.90
CA LEU A 4 -24.20 17.26 -2.35
C LEU A 4 -25.49 17.66 -3.06
N GLN A 5 -26.65 17.15 -2.64
CA GLN A 5 -27.93 17.52 -3.23
C GLN A 5 -28.21 19.03 -3.10
N ASP A 6 -27.97 19.61 -1.92
CA ASP A 6 -28.17 21.05 -1.69
C ASP A 6 -27.22 21.90 -2.54
N ALA A 7 -25.98 21.43 -2.72
CA ALA A 7 -24.98 22.11 -3.56
C ALA A 7 -25.39 22.06 -5.05
N LEU A 8 -25.90 20.92 -5.52
CA LEU A 8 -26.41 20.76 -6.88
C LEU A 8 -27.65 21.62 -7.13
N ASP A 9 -28.58 21.66 -6.19
CA ASP A 9 -29.78 22.50 -6.27
C ASP A 9 -29.40 23.98 -6.30
N ALA A 10 -28.45 24.42 -5.47
CA ALA A 10 -27.94 25.79 -5.50
C ALA A 10 -27.29 26.13 -6.86
N LEU A 11 -26.49 25.21 -7.41
CA LEU A 11 -25.88 25.35 -8.74
C LEU A 11 -26.93 25.39 -9.86
N ALA A 12 -28.05 24.69 -9.74
CA ALA A 12 -29.12 24.75 -10.75
C ALA A 12 -29.75 26.15 -10.86
N HIS A 13 -29.80 26.91 -9.75
CA HIS A 13 -30.35 28.27 -9.73
C HIS A 13 -29.36 29.34 -10.21
N ALA A 14 -28.05 29.08 -10.12
CA ALA A 14 -27.03 29.88 -10.80
C ALA A 14 -25.94 28.97 -11.36
N PRO A 15 -26.20 28.35 -12.51
CA PRO A 15 -25.20 27.59 -13.23
C PRO A 15 -24.09 28.59 -13.58
N ASP A 16 -22.79 28.36 -13.42
CA ASP A 16 -21.71 29.34 -13.74
C ASP A 16 -21.39 30.29 -12.57
N GLU A 17 -22.16 30.19 -11.49
CA GLU A 17 -21.75 30.38 -10.09
C GLU A 17 -20.39 29.75 -9.72
N ILE A 18 -19.23 30.43 -9.79
CA ILE A 18 -17.93 29.81 -9.41
C ILE A 18 -17.94 29.22 -7.99
N GLU A 19 -18.46 29.96 -7.01
CA GLU A 19 -18.54 29.47 -5.63
C GLU A 19 -19.46 28.25 -5.49
N LYS A 20 -20.50 28.15 -6.33
CA LYS A 20 -21.40 26.99 -6.37
C LYS A 20 -20.75 25.80 -7.04
N LEU A 21 -19.99 26.01 -8.12
CA LEU A 21 -19.17 24.97 -8.74
C LEU A 21 -18.12 24.44 -7.75
N ARG A 22 -17.49 25.34 -6.98
CA ARG A 22 -16.56 24.98 -5.90
C ARG A 22 -17.25 24.14 -4.82
N ALA A 23 -18.44 24.55 -4.38
CA ALA A 23 -19.21 23.82 -3.38
C ALA A 23 -19.57 22.40 -3.84
N VAL A 24 -20.01 22.23 -5.10
CA VAL A 24 -20.28 20.90 -5.67
C VAL A 24 -19.01 20.05 -5.72
N CYS A 25 -17.88 20.61 -6.17
CA CYS A 25 -16.60 19.88 -6.20
C CYS A 25 -16.17 19.40 -4.81
N ILE A 26 -16.31 20.24 -3.78
CA ILE A 26 -16.00 19.88 -2.39
C ILE A 26 -16.93 18.77 -1.90
N ALA A 27 -18.25 18.90 -2.12
CA ALA A 27 -19.23 17.91 -1.68
C ALA A 27 -19.01 16.53 -2.34
N LEU A 28 -18.64 16.51 -3.63
CA LEU A 28 -18.28 15.27 -4.34
C LEU A 28 -17.09 14.56 -3.69
N ILE A 29 -16.04 15.30 -3.33
CA ILE A 29 -14.84 14.76 -2.67
C ILE A 29 -15.19 14.24 -1.26
N GLU A 30 -15.99 14.98 -0.50
CA GLU A 30 -16.43 14.56 0.83
C GLU A 30 -17.27 13.28 0.80
N GLU A 31 -18.10 13.11 -0.24
CA GLU A 31 -18.91 11.91 -0.47
C GLU A 31 -18.17 10.78 -1.20
N LYS A 32 -16.89 10.96 -1.55
CA LYS A 32 -16.05 10.01 -2.30
C LYS A 32 -16.60 9.66 -3.69
N ARG A 33 -17.30 10.60 -4.32
CA ARG A 33 -17.85 10.53 -5.69
C ARG A 33 -16.93 11.26 -6.65
N ASP A 34 -15.64 10.96 -6.54
CA ASP A 34 -14.57 11.70 -7.19
C ASP A 34 -14.61 11.58 -8.74
N ASP A 35 -15.24 10.52 -9.25
CA ASP A 35 -15.44 10.26 -10.68
C ASP A 35 -16.43 11.22 -11.35
N GLU A 36 -17.25 11.93 -10.57
CA GLU A 36 -18.20 12.94 -11.09
C GLU A 36 -17.61 14.37 -11.10
N LEU A 37 -16.38 14.55 -10.63
CA LEU A 37 -15.75 15.85 -10.43
C LEU A 37 -15.41 16.58 -11.74
N LEU A 38 -15.01 15.81 -12.76
CA LEU A 38 -14.46 16.35 -14.01
C LEU A 38 -15.35 17.40 -14.71
N PRO A 39 -16.66 17.16 -14.96
CA PRO A 39 -17.49 18.15 -15.64
C PRO A 39 -17.60 19.48 -14.89
N TYR A 40 -17.58 19.47 -13.55
CA TYR A 40 -17.65 20.69 -12.75
C TYR A 40 -16.31 21.43 -12.75
N ALA A 41 -15.20 20.71 -12.62
CA ALA A 41 -13.86 21.30 -12.70
C ALA A 41 -13.57 21.89 -14.09
N ASP A 42 -13.94 21.19 -15.17
CA ASP A 42 -13.79 21.69 -16.55
C ASP A 42 -14.60 22.97 -16.77
N ARG A 43 -15.84 23.00 -16.28
CA ARG A 43 -16.72 24.15 -16.42
C ARG A 43 -16.25 25.34 -15.58
N ALA A 44 -15.75 25.10 -14.37
CA ALA A 44 -15.16 26.14 -13.56
C ALA A 44 -13.89 26.72 -14.19
N LEU A 45 -13.01 25.89 -14.77
CA LEU A 45 -11.82 26.37 -15.49
C LEU A 45 -12.15 27.13 -16.78
N ALA A 46 -13.29 26.87 -17.40
CA ALA A 46 -13.75 27.66 -18.54
C ALA A 46 -14.09 29.12 -18.13
N ILE A 47 -14.49 29.34 -16.88
CA ILE A 47 -14.85 30.64 -16.33
C ILE A 47 -13.64 31.29 -15.63
N GLU A 48 -12.90 30.54 -14.82
CA GLU A 48 -11.69 30.96 -14.12
C GLU A 48 -10.47 30.08 -14.49
N PRO A 49 -9.81 30.32 -15.64
CA PRO A 49 -8.75 29.45 -16.16
C PRO A 49 -7.45 29.42 -15.34
N ARG A 50 -7.36 30.22 -14.27
CA ARG A 50 -6.14 30.40 -13.47
C ARG A 50 -6.32 29.97 -12.02
N ASP A 51 -7.48 29.43 -11.64
CA ASP A 51 -7.71 28.94 -10.29
C ASP A 51 -7.03 27.57 -10.10
N VAL A 52 -6.08 27.55 -9.15
CA VAL A 52 -5.24 26.39 -8.86
C VAL A 52 -6.01 25.19 -8.29
N HIS A 53 -7.14 25.42 -7.62
CA HIS A 53 -7.97 24.34 -7.07
C HIS A 53 -8.67 23.57 -8.19
N PHE A 54 -9.26 24.27 -9.16
CA PHE A 54 -9.93 23.60 -10.28
C PHE A 54 -8.93 22.89 -11.22
N VAL A 55 -7.72 23.42 -11.41
CA VAL A 55 -6.65 22.71 -12.13
C VAL A 55 -6.31 21.38 -11.44
N ASN A 56 -6.18 21.41 -10.12
CA ASN A 56 -5.88 20.23 -9.32
C ASN A 56 -7.01 19.19 -9.40
N TRP A 57 -8.26 19.61 -9.15
CA TRP A 57 -9.44 18.75 -9.23
C TRP A 57 -9.62 18.13 -10.62
N ARG A 58 -9.40 18.89 -11.69
CA ARG A 58 -9.42 18.37 -13.05
C ARG A 58 -8.37 17.27 -13.24
N ALA A 59 -7.11 17.53 -12.86
CA ALA A 59 -6.04 16.56 -13.04
C ALA A 59 -6.25 15.29 -12.19
N TYR A 60 -6.78 15.45 -10.98
CA TYR A 60 -7.15 14.35 -10.09
C TYR A 60 -8.26 13.48 -10.71
N ALA A 61 -9.37 14.10 -11.16
CA ALA A 61 -10.47 13.39 -11.80
C ALA A 61 -10.03 12.65 -13.07
N LEU A 62 -9.21 13.29 -13.91
CA LEU A 62 -8.64 12.66 -15.11
C LEU A 62 -7.77 11.45 -14.76
N THR A 63 -7.02 11.51 -13.66
CA THR A 63 -6.19 10.39 -13.20
C THR A 63 -7.06 9.20 -12.77
N LEU A 64 -8.13 9.44 -12.01
CA LEU A 64 -9.07 8.39 -11.59
C LEU A 64 -9.76 7.71 -12.78
N MET A 65 -10.06 8.47 -13.83
CA MET A 65 -10.66 7.95 -15.07
C MET A 65 -9.65 7.22 -15.99
N GLY A 66 -8.38 7.07 -15.58
CA GLY A 66 -7.34 6.48 -16.44
C GLY A 66 -6.84 7.38 -17.57
N ARG A 67 -7.30 8.64 -17.64
CA ARG A 67 -6.93 9.63 -18.66
C ARG A 67 -5.62 10.34 -18.30
N HIS A 68 -4.57 9.56 -18.09
CA HIS A 68 -3.31 10.03 -17.52
C HIS A 68 -2.59 11.08 -18.39
N PHE A 69 -2.65 10.96 -19.71
CA PHE A 69 -2.07 11.97 -20.60
C PHE A 69 -2.76 13.33 -20.50
N ASP A 70 -4.09 13.34 -20.33
CA ASP A 70 -4.86 14.57 -20.13
C ASP A 70 -4.55 15.20 -18.76
N ALA A 71 -4.33 14.39 -17.72
CA ALA A 71 -3.89 14.88 -16.41
C ALA A 71 -2.52 15.57 -16.52
N VAL A 72 -1.55 14.96 -17.22
CA VAL A 72 -0.24 15.58 -17.50
C VAL A 72 -0.40 16.88 -18.29
N ALA A 73 -1.26 16.90 -19.32
CA ALA A 73 -1.53 18.10 -20.10
C ALA A 73 -2.15 19.22 -19.25
N THR A 74 -3.02 18.87 -18.29
CA THR A 74 -3.61 19.81 -17.33
C THR A 74 -2.52 20.56 -16.57
N TRP A 75 -1.59 19.83 -15.95
CA TRP A 75 -0.48 20.44 -15.21
C TRP A 75 0.45 21.27 -16.09
N ARG A 76 0.79 20.77 -17.29
CA ARG A 76 1.70 21.48 -18.21
C ARG A 76 1.11 22.78 -18.72
N ASN A 77 -0.17 22.79 -19.08
CA ASN A 77 -0.85 24.00 -19.58
C ASN A 77 -0.98 25.09 -18.50
N HIS A 78 -0.90 24.72 -17.23
CA HIS A 78 -1.01 25.63 -16.08
C HIS A 78 0.32 25.77 -15.32
N ALA A 79 1.46 25.43 -15.94
CA ALA A 79 2.78 25.52 -15.31
C ALA A 79 3.15 26.93 -14.83
N ALA A 80 2.60 27.96 -15.49
CA ALA A 80 2.89 29.37 -15.19
C ALA A 80 2.04 29.97 -14.05
N LEU A 81 1.20 29.18 -13.37
CA LEU A 81 0.48 29.65 -12.18
C LEU A 81 1.41 29.69 -10.97
N ALA A 82 1.01 30.44 -9.93
CA ALA A 82 1.78 30.63 -8.71
C ALA A 82 1.69 29.41 -7.78
N TRP A 83 2.21 28.27 -8.25
CA TRP A 83 2.33 27.07 -7.45
C TRP A 83 3.45 27.19 -6.42
N ARG A 84 3.32 26.48 -5.30
CA ARG A 84 4.51 26.05 -4.55
C ARG A 84 5.29 25.10 -5.47
N SER A 85 6.56 25.38 -5.75
CA SER A 85 7.35 24.61 -6.74
C SER A 85 7.31 23.11 -6.46
N ALA A 86 7.58 22.72 -5.21
CA ALA A 86 7.53 21.32 -4.80
C ALA A 86 6.14 20.67 -4.94
N TYR A 87 5.06 21.44 -4.77
CA TYR A 87 3.70 20.94 -4.96
C TYR A 87 3.43 20.63 -6.44
N TYR A 88 3.78 21.58 -7.33
CA TYR A 88 3.66 21.38 -8.77
C TYR A 88 4.47 20.18 -9.25
N GLU A 89 5.72 20.08 -8.80
CA GLU A 89 6.61 18.97 -9.16
C GLU A 89 6.08 17.63 -8.65
N MET A 90 5.54 17.57 -7.43
CA MET A 90 4.89 16.38 -6.90
C MET A 90 3.72 15.95 -7.80
N SER A 91 2.81 16.87 -8.11
CA SER A 91 1.58 16.57 -8.85
C SER A 91 1.85 16.20 -10.32
N LEU A 92 2.74 16.92 -11.00
CA LEU A 92 3.14 16.58 -12.37
C LEU A 92 3.98 15.30 -12.39
N GLY A 93 4.89 15.12 -11.43
CA GLY A 93 5.72 13.92 -11.29
C GLY A 93 4.87 12.66 -11.12
N GLN A 94 3.87 12.69 -10.25
CA GLN A 94 2.89 11.60 -10.11
C GLN A 94 2.17 11.32 -11.43
N SER A 95 1.65 12.36 -12.09
CA SER A 95 0.91 12.20 -13.36
C SER A 95 1.79 11.58 -14.46
N LEU A 96 3.08 11.97 -14.53
CA LEU A 96 4.07 11.39 -15.44
C LEU A 96 4.31 9.91 -15.15
N VAL A 97 4.58 9.57 -13.89
CA VAL A 97 4.81 8.19 -13.44
C VAL A 97 3.61 7.30 -13.80
N VAL A 98 2.40 7.73 -13.49
CA VAL A 98 1.17 6.96 -13.77
C VAL A 98 0.89 6.85 -15.27
N SER A 99 1.21 7.89 -16.07
CA SER A 99 1.12 7.84 -17.54
C SER A 99 2.18 6.96 -18.22
N GLY A 100 3.16 6.45 -17.46
CA GLY A 100 4.23 5.58 -17.95
C GLY A 100 5.59 6.27 -18.17
N ASP A 101 5.68 7.59 -18.01
CA ASP A 101 6.93 8.36 -18.11
C ASP A 101 7.64 8.44 -16.75
N ALA A 102 8.00 7.28 -16.21
CA ALA A 102 8.65 7.18 -14.91
C ALA A 102 10.06 7.81 -14.90
N GLU A 103 10.75 7.79 -16.05
CA GLU A 103 12.09 8.39 -16.21
C GLU A 103 12.09 9.89 -15.89
N ARG A 104 11.06 10.64 -16.32
CA ARG A 104 10.93 12.06 -15.98
C ARG A 104 10.21 12.29 -14.65
N GLY A 105 9.25 11.44 -14.30
CA GLY A 105 8.45 11.65 -13.09
C GLY A 105 9.18 11.34 -11.78
N ILE A 106 10.03 10.32 -11.72
CA ILE A 106 10.74 9.92 -10.48
C ILE A 106 11.67 11.04 -9.95
N PRO A 107 12.54 11.66 -10.76
CA PRO A 107 13.40 12.76 -10.28
C PRO A 107 12.59 13.95 -9.75
N MET A 108 11.44 14.25 -10.36
CA MET A 108 10.54 15.31 -9.89
C MET A 108 9.95 14.98 -8.52
N LEU A 109 9.50 13.74 -8.32
CA LEU A 109 8.97 13.29 -7.03
C LEU A 109 10.04 13.31 -5.94
N GLU A 110 11.27 12.89 -6.26
CA GLU A 110 12.39 12.95 -5.31
C GLU A 110 12.70 14.40 -4.90
N HIS A 111 12.82 15.31 -5.87
CA HIS A 111 13.11 16.71 -5.60
C HIS A 111 11.97 17.40 -4.82
N ALA A 112 10.73 17.13 -5.21
CA ALA A 112 9.54 17.61 -4.51
C ALA A 112 9.52 17.15 -3.05
N TRP A 113 9.78 15.86 -2.79
CA TRP A 113 9.84 15.32 -1.42
C TRP A 113 10.93 15.98 -0.59
N ARG A 114 12.18 16.01 -1.08
CA ARG A 114 13.31 16.57 -0.34
C ARG A 114 13.09 18.05 0.00
N THR A 115 12.58 18.82 -0.96
CA THR A 115 12.29 20.24 -0.78
C THR A 115 11.15 20.44 0.22
N ALA A 116 10.02 19.75 0.03
CA ALA A 116 8.88 19.83 0.93
C ALA A 116 9.23 19.42 2.37
N ALA A 117 10.04 18.37 2.55
CA ALA A 117 10.50 17.92 3.86
C ALA A 117 11.42 18.94 4.53
N ALA A 118 12.35 19.55 3.78
CA ALA A 118 13.24 20.58 4.30
C ALA A 118 12.50 21.87 4.70
N GLU A 119 11.43 22.20 3.99
CA GLU A 119 10.61 23.39 4.23
C GLU A 119 9.47 23.15 5.24
N GLY A 120 9.28 21.90 5.71
CA GLY A 120 8.19 21.55 6.64
C GLY A 120 6.81 21.63 6.01
N GLU A 121 6.70 21.43 4.69
CA GLU A 121 5.45 21.49 3.95
C GLU A 121 4.52 20.35 4.34
N TRP A 122 3.23 20.64 4.45
CA TRP A 122 2.20 19.68 4.89
C TRP A 122 2.08 18.45 3.96
N PHE A 123 2.47 18.59 2.70
CA PHE A 123 2.42 17.53 1.69
C PHE A 123 3.72 16.72 1.57
N ALA A 124 4.76 17.01 2.38
CA ALA A 124 6.05 16.33 2.29
C ALA A 124 5.93 14.80 2.40
N ARG A 125 5.04 14.33 3.29
CA ARG A 125 4.77 12.90 3.47
C ARG A 125 4.08 12.27 2.25
N GLN A 126 3.19 13.01 1.60
CA GLN A 126 2.55 12.54 0.38
C GLN A 126 3.57 12.45 -0.76
N ALA A 127 4.48 13.42 -0.87
CA ALA A 127 5.56 13.39 -1.86
C ALA A 127 6.51 12.19 -1.63
N GLU A 128 6.89 11.91 -0.38
CA GLU A 128 7.67 10.73 0.00
C GLU A 128 6.99 9.43 -0.44
N HIS A 129 5.69 9.30 -0.13
CA HIS A 129 4.90 8.13 -0.49
C HIS A 129 4.87 7.92 -2.02
N LEU A 130 4.59 8.98 -2.78
CA LEU A 130 4.53 8.92 -4.24
C LEU A 130 5.88 8.59 -4.86
N TYR A 131 6.98 9.13 -4.30
CA TYR A 131 8.34 8.76 -4.72
C TYR A 131 8.61 7.27 -4.50
N GLY A 132 8.30 6.74 -3.32
CA GLY A 132 8.42 5.32 -3.01
C GLY A 132 7.61 4.43 -3.95
N GLU A 133 6.34 4.78 -4.17
CA GLU A 133 5.46 4.07 -5.11
C GLU A 133 6.05 4.07 -6.53
N ALA A 134 6.56 5.22 -7.00
CA ALA A 134 7.15 5.33 -8.33
C ALA A 134 8.38 4.43 -8.51
N LEU A 135 9.21 4.30 -7.47
CA LEU A 135 10.33 3.36 -7.45
C LEU A 135 9.83 1.90 -7.50
N LEU A 136 8.85 1.54 -6.69
CA LEU A 136 8.29 0.18 -6.67
C LEU A 136 7.65 -0.20 -8.01
N ARG A 137 6.91 0.71 -8.66
CA ARG A 137 6.35 0.52 -10.00
C ARG A 137 7.40 0.25 -11.08
N THR A 138 8.63 0.69 -10.85
CA THR A 138 9.76 0.47 -11.77
C THR A 138 10.72 -0.63 -11.28
N ALA A 139 10.24 -1.50 -10.38
CA ALA A 139 10.99 -2.60 -9.80
C ALA A 139 12.31 -2.17 -9.12
N ARG A 140 12.34 -0.97 -8.52
CA ARG A 140 13.48 -0.45 -7.75
C ARG A 140 13.22 -0.68 -6.24
N PRO A 141 13.92 -1.61 -5.58
CA PRO A 141 13.64 -1.97 -4.18
C PRO A 141 13.83 -0.83 -3.18
N ALA A 142 14.61 0.20 -3.52
CA ALA A 142 14.75 1.41 -2.71
C ALA A 142 13.39 2.08 -2.40
N GLY A 143 12.35 1.82 -3.21
CA GLY A 143 10.99 2.30 -2.93
C GLY A 143 10.39 1.75 -1.63
N PHE A 144 10.92 0.64 -1.10
CA PHE A 144 10.49 0.12 0.20
C PHE A 144 10.95 1.00 1.38
N GLU A 145 11.92 1.90 1.22
CA GLU A 145 12.34 2.82 2.29
C GLU A 145 11.25 3.85 2.61
N PRO A 146 10.77 4.68 1.66
CA PRO A 146 9.57 5.51 1.87
C PRO A 146 8.34 4.71 2.30
N TRP A 147 8.22 3.47 1.83
CA TRP A 147 7.09 2.61 2.19
C TRP A 147 7.03 2.27 3.68
N LEU A 148 8.18 2.25 4.38
CA LEU A 148 8.20 2.03 5.84
C LEU A 148 7.52 3.15 6.63
N ALA A 149 7.35 4.34 6.05
CA ALA A 149 6.63 5.45 6.69
C ALA A 149 5.19 5.08 7.07
N ARG A 150 4.63 4.02 6.46
CA ARG A 150 3.32 3.43 6.77
C ARG A 150 3.21 2.92 8.21
N ASN A 151 4.32 2.44 8.80
CA ASN A 151 4.40 2.10 10.24
C ASN A 151 4.07 3.29 11.15
N HIS A 152 4.05 4.51 10.61
CA HIS A 152 3.79 5.74 11.36
C HIS A 152 2.65 6.56 10.74
N SER A 153 1.88 6.05 9.77
CA SER A 153 0.70 6.73 9.18
C SER A 153 -0.58 5.92 9.29
N ASP A 154 -0.81 5.05 8.33
CA ASP A 154 -2.13 4.54 7.94
C ASP A 154 -2.28 3.06 8.28
N THR A 155 -1.24 2.43 8.83
CA THR A 155 -1.28 1.04 9.29
C THR A 155 -1.01 0.93 10.79
N GLY A 156 -1.85 0.13 11.46
CA GLY A 156 -1.56 -0.32 12.82
C GLY A 156 -0.36 -1.26 12.83
N ASN A 157 0.41 -1.23 13.91
CA ASN A 157 1.59 -2.07 14.08
C ASN A 157 1.83 -2.36 15.56
N TYR A 158 2.38 -3.55 15.82
CA TYR A 158 2.89 -3.88 17.13
C TYR A 158 4.25 -3.25 17.39
N ARG A 159 4.45 -2.76 18.61
CA ARG A 159 5.74 -2.25 19.10
C ARG A 159 6.15 -2.96 20.40
N PRO A 160 6.89 -4.08 20.31
CA PRO A 160 7.52 -4.64 21.49
C PRO A 160 8.62 -3.70 22.00
N ALA A 161 8.48 -3.18 23.23
CA ALA A 161 9.40 -2.18 23.78
C ALA A 161 10.82 -2.71 24.03
N ASP A 162 10.95 -3.98 24.39
CA ASP A 162 12.21 -4.58 24.86
C ASP A 162 12.99 -5.35 23.78
N ILE A 163 12.55 -5.26 22.52
CA ILE A 163 13.15 -6.01 21.41
C ILE A 163 13.67 -5.01 20.37
N PRO A 164 14.97 -4.98 20.05
CA PRO A 164 15.51 -4.03 19.10
C PRO A 164 14.98 -4.30 17.69
N SER A 165 14.71 -3.23 16.94
CA SER A 165 14.29 -3.35 15.55
C SER A 165 15.43 -3.89 14.68
N TRP A 166 15.10 -4.86 13.84
CA TRP A 166 16.03 -5.43 12.88
C TRP A 166 16.33 -4.42 11.77
N SER A 167 17.60 -4.02 11.66
CA SER A 167 18.03 -2.89 10.84
C SER A 167 18.93 -3.28 9.66
N GLY A 168 18.97 -4.56 9.32
CA GLY A 168 19.75 -5.08 8.20
C GLY A 168 20.98 -5.91 8.60
N GLU A 169 21.05 -6.36 9.86
CA GLU A 169 22.04 -7.31 10.33
C GLU A 169 22.11 -8.52 9.39
N HIS A 170 23.31 -8.79 8.86
CA HIS A 170 23.53 -9.80 7.83
C HIS A 170 23.78 -11.20 8.39
N ASP A 171 24.30 -11.33 9.62
CA ASP A 171 24.52 -12.62 10.27
C ASP A 171 23.36 -12.94 11.22
N LEU A 172 22.43 -13.76 10.73
CA LEU A 172 21.29 -14.24 11.51
C LEU A 172 21.51 -15.63 12.13
N ARG A 173 22.71 -16.21 12.03
CA ARG A 173 22.94 -17.58 12.51
C ARG A 173 22.69 -17.67 14.01
N GLY A 174 21.69 -18.47 14.38
CA GLY A 174 21.25 -18.64 15.77
C GLY A 174 20.47 -17.47 16.34
N LYS A 175 20.18 -16.43 15.56
CA LYS A 175 19.34 -15.30 15.98
C LYS A 175 17.88 -15.69 15.94
N ARG A 176 17.15 -15.25 16.96
CA ARG A 176 15.69 -15.38 17.05
C ARG A 176 15.05 -14.07 16.61
N VAL A 177 14.24 -14.10 15.56
CA VAL A 177 13.62 -12.90 15.00
C VAL A 177 12.11 -13.00 15.15
N LEU A 178 11.50 -11.99 15.76
CA LEU A 178 10.06 -11.80 15.78
C LEU A 178 9.64 -10.95 14.59
N ILE A 179 8.77 -11.48 13.75
CA ILE A 179 8.14 -10.77 12.65
C ILE A 179 6.66 -10.58 12.97
N THR A 180 6.22 -9.33 13.14
CA THR A 180 4.82 -9.05 13.45
C THR A 180 4.02 -8.69 12.21
N HIS A 181 2.89 -9.37 11.97
CA HIS A 181 1.98 -9.01 10.89
C HIS A 181 1.37 -7.62 11.07
N GLN A 182 1.04 -7.04 9.93
CA GLN A 182 0.19 -5.89 9.75
C GLN A 182 -0.47 -5.99 8.37
N MET A 183 -1.35 -5.06 8.02
CA MET A 183 -2.10 -5.05 6.75
C MET A 183 -3.00 -6.28 6.54
N GLY A 184 -3.57 -6.41 5.34
CA GLY A 184 -4.57 -7.43 5.01
C GLY A 184 -3.98 -8.82 4.82
N TYR A 185 -4.85 -9.78 4.47
CA TYR A 185 -4.44 -11.16 4.25
C TYR A 185 -3.52 -11.32 3.03
N GLY A 186 -3.81 -10.59 1.95
CA GLY A 186 -3.00 -10.62 0.72
C GLY A 186 -1.57 -10.18 0.96
N ASP A 187 -1.37 -9.11 1.75
CA ASP A 187 -0.04 -8.61 2.11
C ASP A 187 0.74 -9.63 2.92
N GLN A 188 0.09 -10.34 3.86
CA GLN A 188 0.72 -11.40 4.62
C GLN A 188 1.20 -12.54 3.72
N PHE A 189 0.39 -12.98 2.77
CA PHE A 189 0.81 -14.00 1.80
C PHE A 189 1.98 -13.52 0.95
N LEU A 190 1.90 -12.30 0.42
CA LEU A 190 2.93 -11.77 -0.46
C LEU A 190 4.26 -11.60 0.26
N LEU A 191 4.23 -11.08 1.49
CA LEU A 191 5.43 -10.65 2.20
C LEU A 191 6.08 -11.78 2.99
N PHE A 192 5.31 -12.75 3.50
CA PHE A 192 5.88 -13.93 4.16
C PHE A 192 6.60 -14.88 3.21
N ALA A 193 6.44 -14.75 1.89
CA ALA A 193 7.29 -15.46 0.92
C ALA A 193 8.79 -15.18 1.13
N ASN A 194 9.14 -14.03 1.73
CA ASN A 194 10.52 -13.64 2.04
C ASN A 194 11.07 -14.26 3.33
N VAL A 195 10.34 -15.15 4.02
CA VAL A 195 10.77 -15.73 5.30
C VAL A 195 11.81 -16.82 5.09
N ALA A 196 11.66 -17.63 4.05
CA ALA A 196 12.50 -18.81 3.80
C ALA A 196 14.01 -18.48 3.67
N GLN A 197 14.35 -17.36 3.03
CA GLN A 197 15.74 -16.88 2.91
C GLN A 197 16.39 -16.60 4.27
N TRP A 198 15.61 -16.14 5.26
CA TRP A 198 16.14 -15.82 6.59
C TRP A 198 16.32 -17.09 7.43
N GLN A 199 15.45 -18.08 7.24
CA GLN A 199 15.67 -19.42 7.78
C GLN A 199 16.92 -20.06 7.18
N ALA A 200 17.13 -19.93 5.86
CA ALA A 200 18.34 -20.39 5.19
C ALA A 200 19.61 -19.67 5.69
N ALA A 201 19.49 -18.40 6.10
CA ALA A 201 20.55 -17.64 6.77
C ALA A 201 20.79 -18.08 8.24
N GLY A 202 20.04 -19.06 8.75
CA GLY A 202 20.20 -19.64 10.09
C GLY A 202 19.39 -18.94 11.18
N ALA A 203 18.42 -18.09 10.83
CA ALA A 203 17.51 -17.46 11.76
C ALA A 203 16.44 -18.44 12.25
N GLN A 204 16.10 -18.36 13.54
CA GLN A 204 14.88 -18.93 14.10
C GLN A 204 13.80 -17.86 14.06
N LEU A 205 12.66 -18.15 13.45
CA LEU A 205 11.64 -17.14 13.18
C LEU A 205 10.35 -17.44 13.94
N MET A 206 9.86 -16.41 14.63
CA MET A 206 8.47 -16.36 15.10
C MET A 206 7.72 -15.34 14.25
N ILE A 207 6.64 -15.75 13.61
CA ILE A 207 5.78 -14.87 12.83
C ILE A 207 4.41 -14.77 13.50
N THR A 208 3.86 -13.56 13.58
CA THR A 208 2.45 -13.39 13.95
C THR A 208 1.61 -13.27 12.69
N CYS A 209 0.36 -13.72 12.74
CA CYS A 209 -0.58 -13.58 11.62
C CYS A 209 -2.02 -13.42 12.11
N ASP A 210 -2.90 -12.99 11.23
CA ASP A 210 -4.34 -13.00 11.52
C ASP A 210 -4.80 -14.43 11.87
N PRO A 211 -5.68 -14.62 12.87
CA PRO A 211 -6.04 -15.97 13.33
C PRO A 211 -6.61 -16.89 12.23
N PRO A 212 -7.43 -16.41 11.27
CA PRO A 212 -7.88 -17.23 10.15
C PRO A 212 -6.77 -17.76 9.24
N LEU A 213 -5.59 -17.14 9.24
CA LEU A 213 -4.44 -17.54 8.40
C LEU A 213 -3.50 -18.52 9.11
N HIS A 214 -3.65 -18.71 10.42
CA HIS A 214 -2.70 -19.48 11.21
C HIS A 214 -2.49 -20.89 10.67
N ALA A 215 -3.55 -21.67 10.44
CA ALA A 215 -3.42 -23.04 9.96
C ALA A 215 -2.68 -23.13 8.61
N LEU A 216 -3.02 -22.24 7.68
CA LEU A 216 -2.38 -22.15 6.37
C LEU A 216 -0.90 -21.78 6.49
N LEU A 217 -0.57 -20.73 7.25
CA LEU A 217 0.81 -20.27 7.38
C LEU A 217 1.68 -21.27 8.15
N GLN A 218 1.14 -21.95 9.16
CA GLN A 218 1.88 -23.00 9.87
C GLN A 218 2.15 -24.21 8.97
N ALA A 219 1.22 -24.59 8.09
CA ALA A 219 1.42 -25.64 7.10
C ALA A 219 2.42 -25.23 6.01
N SER A 220 2.45 -23.94 5.66
CA SER A 220 3.34 -23.34 4.64
C SER A 220 4.76 -23.11 5.15
N LEU A 221 4.91 -22.80 6.45
CA LEU A 221 6.17 -22.44 7.10
C LEU A 221 6.39 -23.32 8.34
N PRO A 222 6.58 -24.64 8.17
CA PRO A 222 6.64 -25.60 9.29
C PRO A 222 7.81 -25.34 10.26
N GLU A 223 8.90 -24.76 9.75
CA GLU A 223 10.10 -24.43 10.52
C GLU A 223 9.98 -23.07 11.26
N CYS A 224 8.88 -22.33 11.08
CA CYS A 224 8.58 -21.11 11.83
C CYS A 224 7.66 -21.41 13.02
N VAL A 225 7.81 -20.65 14.09
CA VAL A 225 6.79 -20.55 15.13
C VAL A 225 5.71 -19.57 14.65
N VAL A 226 4.56 -20.08 14.21
CA VAL A 226 3.45 -19.23 13.76
C VAL A 226 2.47 -18.99 14.90
N VAL A 227 2.12 -17.73 15.15
CA VAL A 227 1.18 -17.36 16.22
C VAL A 227 0.03 -16.55 15.64
N GLY A 228 -1.19 -17.06 15.75
CA GLY A 228 -2.41 -16.31 15.45
C GLY A 228 -2.63 -15.22 16.51
N ALA A 229 -2.77 -13.96 16.10
CA ALA A 229 -3.04 -12.83 16.98
C ALA A 229 -3.96 -11.82 16.28
N PRO A 230 -4.74 -11.02 17.01
CA PRO A 230 -5.50 -9.91 16.42
C PRO A 230 -4.59 -9.02 15.56
N ARG A 231 -5.13 -8.46 14.49
CA ARG A 231 -4.40 -7.45 13.71
C ARG A 231 -4.29 -6.16 14.53
N PRO A 232 -3.11 -5.53 14.63
CA PRO A 232 -2.99 -4.24 15.28
C PRO A 232 -3.77 -3.18 14.49
N LEU A 233 -4.60 -2.41 15.18
CA LEU A 233 -5.43 -1.35 14.59
C LEU A 233 -4.86 0.04 14.86
N HIS A 234 -4.00 0.15 15.87
CA HIS A 234 -3.35 1.39 16.25
C HIS A 234 -1.85 1.34 16.02
N GLN A 235 -1.24 2.50 15.85
CA GLN A 235 0.22 2.60 15.75
C GLN A 235 0.85 2.31 17.11
N GLN A 236 1.99 1.62 17.10
CA GLN A 236 2.77 1.32 18.30
C GLN A 236 1.96 0.57 19.37
N GLU A 237 1.06 -0.30 18.94
CA GLU A 237 0.20 -1.09 19.81
C GLU A 237 1.03 -2.09 20.62
N SER A 238 0.69 -2.25 21.90
CA SER A 238 1.29 -3.28 22.75
C SER A 238 0.91 -4.67 22.25
N LEU A 239 1.77 -5.67 22.50
CA LEU A 239 1.43 -7.06 22.24
C LEU A 239 0.27 -7.50 23.16
N PRO A 240 -0.78 -8.17 22.64
CA PRO A 240 -1.79 -8.81 23.47
C PRO A 240 -1.17 -9.80 24.44
N GLU A 241 -1.73 -9.97 25.63
CA GLU A 241 -1.12 -10.74 26.73
C GLU A 241 -0.68 -12.16 26.31
N ALA A 242 -1.55 -12.90 25.62
CA ALA A 242 -1.24 -14.25 25.12
C ALA A 242 -0.06 -14.25 24.11
N LEU A 243 0.01 -13.24 23.25
CA LEU A 243 1.14 -13.07 22.32
C LEU A 243 2.41 -12.67 23.08
N ALA A 244 2.30 -11.78 24.07
CA ALA A 244 3.42 -11.34 24.89
C ALA A 244 4.06 -12.52 25.65
N ASP A 245 3.26 -13.46 26.15
CA ASP A 245 3.77 -14.70 26.76
C ASP A 245 4.53 -15.58 25.78
N ALA A 246 3.98 -15.78 24.58
CA ALA A 246 4.65 -16.56 23.53
C ALA A 246 5.97 -15.89 23.11
N VAL A 247 5.97 -14.57 22.94
CA VAL A 247 7.15 -13.77 22.61
C VAL A 247 8.20 -13.84 23.72
N ARG A 248 7.80 -13.76 25.00
CA ARG A 248 8.74 -13.93 26.14
C ARG A 248 9.38 -15.32 26.15
N LYS A 249 8.62 -16.38 25.88
CA LYS A 249 9.14 -17.76 25.81
C LYS A 249 10.09 -17.94 24.63
N PHE A 250 9.76 -17.35 23.48
CA PHE A 250 10.62 -17.35 22.30
C PHE A 250 11.87 -16.50 22.50
N ALA A 251 11.78 -15.41 23.27
CA ALA A 251 12.84 -14.46 23.60
C ALA A 251 13.61 -13.94 22.36
N PRO A 252 12.94 -13.26 21.41
CA PRO A 252 13.59 -12.80 20.19
C PRO A 252 14.73 -11.81 20.47
N ASP A 253 15.80 -11.91 19.68
CA ASP A 253 16.92 -10.98 19.68
C ASP A 253 16.61 -9.73 18.85
N LEU A 254 15.72 -9.85 17.86
CA LEU A 254 15.40 -8.82 16.87
C LEU A 254 13.89 -8.80 16.55
N HIS A 255 13.36 -7.64 16.21
CA HIS A 255 11.96 -7.44 15.79
C HIS A 255 11.88 -6.76 14.42
N ALA A 256 11.05 -7.29 13.54
CA ALA A 256 10.67 -6.63 12.30
C ALA A 256 9.15 -6.59 12.18
N THR A 257 8.60 -5.51 11.62
CA THR A 257 7.23 -5.55 11.15
C THR A 257 7.17 -6.16 9.75
N LEU A 258 6.01 -6.66 9.31
CA LEU A 258 5.85 -7.25 7.98
C LEU A 258 6.35 -6.35 6.83
N LEU A 259 6.19 -5.02 6.97
CA LEU A 259 6.66 -4.05 5.98
C LEU A 259 8.20 -3.97 5.88
N HIS A 260 8.94 -4.43 6.88
CA HIS A 260 10.40 -4.43 6.80
C HIS A 260 10.92 -5.52 5.89
N LEU A 261 10.17 -6.62 5.69
CA LEU A 261 10.72 -7.81 5.03
C LEU A 261 11.25 -7.55 3.61
N PRO A 262 10.54 -6.84 2.72
CA PRO A 262 11.07 -6.59 1.37
C PRO A 262 12.31 -5.71 1.38
N LEU A 263 12.36 -4.70 2.25
CA LEU A 263 13.52 -3.83 2.38
C LEU A 263 14.74 -4.61 2.89
N LEU A 264 14.55 -5.43 3.92
CA LEU A 264 15.61 -6.28 4.46
C LEU A 264 16.08 -7.28 3.41
N ALA A 265 15.17 -7.86 2.62
CA ALA A 265 15.48 -8.78 1.54
C ALA A 265 16.34 -8.11 0.45
N ALA A 266 15.99 -6.88 0.09
CA ALA A 266 16.70 -6.08 -0.90
C ALA A 266 18.13 -5.68 -0.48
N ARG A 267 18.45 -5.79 0.81
CA ARG A 267 19.79 -5.51 1.35
C ARG A 267 20.63 -6.77 1.56
N GLN A 268 20.11 -7.97 1.27
CA GLN A 268 20.88 -9.21 1.38
C GLN A 268 22.01 -9.30 0.34
N THR A 269 23.05 -10.05 0.68
CA THR A 269 24.11 -10.41 -0.26
C THR A 269 24.46 -11.90 -0.10
N PRO A 270 24.33 -12.73 -1.15
CA PRO A 270 23.76 -12.38 -2.46
C PRO A 270 22.27 -12.03 -2.34
N LEU A 271 21.75 -11.27 -3.32
CA LEU A 271 20.31 -11.04 -3.40
C LEU A 271 19.57 -12.38 -3.57
N PRO A 272 18.39 -12.55 -2.97
CA PRO A 272 17.56 -13.71 -3.22
C PRO A 272 17.13 -13.78 -4.69
N SER A 273 16.80 -14.98 -5.15
CA SER A 273 16.19 -15.18 -6.46
C SER A 273 14.93 -14.31 -6.59
N PRO A 274 14.74 -13.59 -7.72
CA PRO A 274 13.52 -12.83 -7.95
C PRO A 274 12.28 -13.73 -8.09
N PHE A 275 12.50 -15.03 -8.33
CA PHE A 275 11.47 -16.05 -8.31
C PHE A 275 11.50 -16.76 -6.97
N PHE A 276 10.39 -16.70 -6.23
CA PHE A 276 10.16 -17.54 -5.07
C PHE A 276 9.44 -18.83 -5.50
N PRO A 277 9.81 -19.99 -4.93
CA PRO A 277 9.00 -21.19 -5.10
C PRO A 277 7.60 -20.96 -4.53
N ALA A 278 6.60 -21.66 -5.06
CA ALA A 278 5.29 -21.71 -4.43
C ALA A 278 5.47 -22.21 -2.99
N TYR A 279 5.12 -21.36 -2.01
CA TYR A 279 5.38 -21.63 -0.60
C TYR A 279 4.09 -21.87 0.19
N LEU A 280 2.96 -21.36 -0.30
CA LEU A 280 1.67 -21.60 0.33
C LEU A 280 1.30 -23.08 0.18
N ARG A 281 1.11 -23.73 1.33
CA ARG A 281 0.70 -25.12 1.40
C ARG A 281 -0.56 -25.22 2.23
N ALA A 282 -1.66 -25.63 1.59
CA ALA A 282 -2.90 -25.94 2.31
C ALA A 282 -2.64 -27.05 3.34
N PRO A 283 -3.21 -26.94 4.56
CA PRO A 283 -3.06 -28.00 5.55
C PRO A 283 -3.65 -29.33 5.03
N ASP A 284 -3.07 -30.43 5.48
CA ASP A 284 -3.28 -31.74 4.86
C ASP A 284 -4.74 -32.22 4.91
N ALA A 285 -5.46 -31.88 5.98
CA ALA A 285 -6.88 -32.23 6.16
C ALA A 285 -7.78 -31.46 5.18
N GLU A 286 -7.57 -30.15 5.04
CA GLU A 286 -8.30 -29.27 4.13
C GLU A 286 -8.03 -29.63 2.68
N ARG A 287 -6.78 -30.00 2.34
CA ARG A 287 -6.43 -30.51 1.02
C ARG A 287 -7.17 -31.81 0.71
N ALA A 288 -7.26 -32.74 1.67
CA ALA A 288 -8.00 -33.98 1.51
C ALA A 288 -9.51 -33.72 1.34
N ALA A 289 -10.09 -32.85 2.16
CA ALA A 289 -11.49 -32.45 2.08
C ALA A 289 -11.81 -31.77 0.73
N ALA A 290 -10.96 -30.87 0.25
CA ALA A 290 -11.11 -30.22 -1.05
C ALA A 290 -11.05 -31.23 -2.20
N ALA A 291 -10.17 -32.23 -2.12
CA ALA A 291 -10.08 -33.28 -3.13
C ALA A 291 -11.30 -34.21 -3.13
N GLU A 292 -11.87 -34.51 -1.96
CA GLU A 292 -13.15 -35.24 -1.85
C GLU A 292 -14.30 -34.43 -2.43
N TRP A 293 -14.46 -33.18 -2.01
CA TRP A 293 -15.46 -32.26 -2.54
C TRP A 293 -15.38 -32.12 -4.07
N ALA A 294 -14.17 -31.99 -4.62
CA ALA A 294 -13.96 -31.91 -6.07
C ALA A 294 -14.40 -33.19 -6.79
N ARG A 295 -14.15 -34.37 -6.22
CA ARG A 295 -14.60 -35.66 -6.76
C ARG A 295 -16.13 -35.79 -6.73
N GLU A 296 -16.76 -35.41 -5.63
CA GLU A 296 -18.23 -35.41 -5.49
C GLU A 296 -18.89 -34.45 -6.48
N MET A 297 -18.36 -33.23 -6.61
CA MET A 297 -18.85 -32.25 -7.58
C MET A 297 -18.75 -32.75 -9.01
N ARG A 298 -17.64 -33.41 -9.36
CA ARG A 298 -17.48 -34.02 -10.68
C ARG A 298 -18.47 -35.16 -10.91
N ALA A 299 -18.70 -36.01 -9.91
CA ALA A 299 -19.65 -37.11 -9.99
C ALA A 299 -21.11 -36.62 -10.14
N ALA A 300 -21.48 -35.53 -9.46
CA ALA A 300 -22.81 -34.93 -9.57
C ALA A 300 -23.05 -34.21 -10.91
N HIS A 301 -21.98 -33.75 -11.58
CA HIS A 301 -22.07 -32.96 -12.81
C HIS A 301 -21.10 -33.44 -13.91
N PRO A 302 -21.23 -34.70 -14.38
CA PRO A 302 -20.24 -35.33 -15.27
C PRO A 302 -20.12 -34.66 -16.64
N GLY A 303 -21.20 -34.05 -17.14
CA GLY A 303 -21.24 -33.36 -18.44
C GLY A 303 -20.99 -31.86 -18.39
N LYS A 304 -20.74 -31.27 -17.21
CA LYS A 304 -20.49 -29.83 -17.08
C LYS A 304 -19.00 -29.54 -17.00
N SER A 305 -18.57 -28.48 -17.66
CA SER A 305 -17.24 -27.89 -17.43
C SER A 305 -17.19 -27.36 -16.01
N LEU A 306 -16.18 -27.78 -15.23
CA LEU A 306 -15.90 -27.14 -13.94
C LEU A 306 -15.06 -25.90 -14.26
N ILE A 307 -15.62 -24.73 -14.00
CA ILE A 307 -14.92 -23.45 -14.09
C ILE A 307 -14.71 -22.99 -12.65
N GLY A 308 -13.46 -22.83 -12.25
CA GLY A 308 -13.09 -22.40 -10.93
C GLY A 308 -11.65 -21.92 -10.92
N ILE A 309 -11.30 -21.12 -9.91
CA ILE A 309 -9.93 -20.72 -9.64
C ILE A 309 -9.37 -21.74 -8.66
N PHE A 310 -8.37 -22.51 -9.08
CA PHE A 310 -7.66 -23.46 -8.23
C PHE A 310 -6.23 -22.95 -8.02
N TRP A 311 -5.77 -22.94 -6.78
CA TRP A 311 -4.37 -22.71 -6.44
C TRP A 311 -3.76 -24.10 -6.21
N ASP A 312 -2.91 -24.56 -7.13
CA ASP A 312 -2.02 -25.71 -6.94
C ASP A 312 -0.76 -25.24 -6.22
#